data_AF-A0A8C8S6N5-F1
#
_entry.id   AF-A0A8C8S6N5-F1
#
_cell.length_a   1.000
_cell.length_b   1.000
_cell.length_c   1.000
_cell.angle_alpha   90.00
_cell.angle_beta   90.00
_cell.angle_gamma   90.00
#
_symmetry.space_group_name_H-M   'P 1'
#
loop_
_entity.id
_entity.type
_entity.pdbx_description
1 polymer ?
#
loop_
_entity_poly.entity_id
_entity_poly.type
_entity_poly.pdbx_seq_one_letter_code
_entity_poly.pdbx_strand_id
1 'polypeptide(L)'
;MNLLHHPRLVQCLAAFESQAELVIVMEYIAGGELFERIVDEDFEHTEPTSIQYMRQILEGIQYVHHQSIVHLDLKPENIVCISKSSHWIKIIDFGLARKLDPDTPVKVIHGTPEFMAPEVIAFEPVGFATDMWSIGVICYILLSGDSPFQGDSDMETLCNVTAVQWEFDETFSEISQEAKDFISQLLQKDSRCRLPSDQALAHPWLQKTEQSGTKALSKEKMRRFLARQKWQKTGKALLALGRMSRLSRKLEDPVTSLGALEEGGNGSAHRFTSTPTAWTFGTSPLLSCHAGFPDAEVPCLQNCAPHQECPRLQRDSKEMGSCSVAIATLSVEDVGHHRCRATNGHGEVECGAEEGPGTDQL
;
A
#
# COMPACT_ATOMS: atom_id res chain seq x y z
N MET A 1 -12.54 6.00 -19.57
CA MET A 1 -13.07 4.76 -20.16
C MET A 1 -13.61 4.94 -21.58
N ASN A 2 -14.35 6.00 -21.93
CA ASN A 2 -14.85 6.21 -23.31
C ASN A 2 -13.77 6.41 -24.39
N LEU A 3 -12.51 6.65 -24.00
CA LEU A 3 -11.37 6.69 -24.93
C LEU A 3 -10.67 5.33 -25.05
N LEU A 4 -11.07 4.34 -24.25
CA LEU A 4 -10.35 3.09 -24.07
C LEU A 4 -11.16 1.90 -24.61
N HIS A 5 -11.11 1.70 -25.92
CA HIS A 5 -11.81 0.62 -26.61
C HIS A 5 -10.82 -0.46 -27.08
N HIS A 6 -10.65 -1.49 -26.28
CA HIS A 6 -9.70 -2.56 -26.57
C HIS A 6 -10.16 -3.91 -25.97
N PRO A 7 -9.94 -5.06 -26.64
CA PRO A 7 -10.38 -6.36 -26.15
C PRO A 7 -9.85 -6.77 -24.77
N ARG A 8 -8.71 -6.20 -24.35
CA ARG A 8 -8.08 -6.44 -23.03
C ARG A 8 -8.53 -5.48 -21.93
N LEU A 9 -9.45 -4.57 -22.22
CA LEU A 9 -9.96 -3.60 -21.24
C LEU A 9 -11.47 -3.77 -21.11
N VAL A 10 -11.99 -3.65 -19.88
CA VAL A 10 -13.43 -3.60 -19.64
C VAL A 10 -14.04 -2.37 -20.34
N GLN A 11 -15.23 -2.55 -20.90
CA GLN A 11 -15.94 -1.45 -21.56
C GLN A 11 -16.94 -0.79 -20.62
N CYS A 12 -16.95 0.55 -20.62
CA CYS A 12 -18.07 1.33 -20.09
C CYS A 12 -19.13 1.43 -21.18
N LEU A 13 -20.29 0.83 -20.94
CA LEU A 13 -21.38 0.75 -21.91
C LEU A 13 -22.29 1.98 -21.85
N ALA A 14 -22.52 2.51 -20.65
CA ALA A 14 -23.29 3.72 -20.42
C ALA A 14 -22.93 4.35 -19.07
N ALA A 15 -23.20 5.64 -18.92
CA ALA A 15 -23.14 6.33 -17.64
C ALA A 15 -24.36 7.24 -17.50
N PHE A 16 -24.97 7.25 -16.33
CA PHE A 16 -26.11 8.09 -15.98
C PHE A 16 -25.78 8.86 -14.70
N GLU A 17 -26.10 10.14 -14.70
CA GLU A 17 -25.85 11.03 -13.56
C GLU A 17 -27.18 11.62 -13.10
N SER A 18 -27.43 11.57 -11.80
CA SER A 18 -28.50 12.29 -11.12
C SER A 18 -27.92 13.18 -10.03
N GLN A 19 -28.76 13.97 -9.35
CA GLN A 19 -28.30 14.86 -8.27
C GLN A 19 -27.68 14.10 -7.08
N ALA A 20 -28.04 12.84 -6.87
CA ALA A 20 -27.62 12.06 -5.70
C ALA A 20 -26.69 10.89 -6.03
N GLU A 21 -26.61 10.49 -7.30
CA GLU A 21 -25.89 9.27 -7.69
C GLU A 21 -25.32 9.33 -9.10
N LEU A 22 -24.20 8.64 -9.28
CA LEU A 22 -23.58 8.32 -10.57
C LEU A 22 -23.70 6.80 -10.79
N VAL A 23 -24.36 6.40 -11.88
CA VAL A 23 -24.53 5.01 -12.27
C VAL A 23 -23.68 4.74 -13.50
N ILE A 24 -22.73 3.81 -13.39
CA ILE A 24 -21.86 3.39 -14.48
C ILE A 24 -22.24 1.96 -14.88
N VAL A 25 -22.67 1.77 -16.12
CA VAL A 25 -23.00 0.46 -16.69
C VAL A 25 -21.77 -0.10 -17.37
N MET A 26 -21.22 -1.18 -16.82
CA MET A 26 -20.00 -1.83 -17.29
C MET A 26 -20.29 -3.13 -18.03
N GLU A 27 -19.39 -3.52 -18.92
CA GLU A 27 -19.37 -4.85 -19.51
C GLU A 27 -19.33 -5.93 -18.43
N TYR A 28 -20.23 -6.91 -18.55
CA TYR A 28 -20.27 -8.04 -17.61
C TYR A 28 -19.20 -9.07 -17.95
N ILE A 29 -18.38 -9.41 -16.96
CA ILE A 29 -17.27 -10.37 -17.09
C ILE A 29 -17.45 -11.46 -16.02
N ALA A 30 -17.56 -12.72 -16.46
CA ALA A 30 -18.02 -13.82 -15.60
C ALA A 30 -16.89 -14.73 -15.06
N GLY A 31 -15.64 -14.56 -15.52
CA GLY A 31 -14.57 -15.52 -15.22
C GLY A 31 -13.86 -15.35 -13.88
N GLY A 32 -14.02 -14.22 -13.20
CA GLY A 32 -13.37 -13.96 -11.91
C GLY A 32 -11.89 -13.58 -12.02
N GLU A 33 -11.26 -13.27 -10.89
CA GLU A 33 -9.86 -12.83 -10.82
C GLU A 33 -8.89 -13.86 -11.40
N LEU A 34 -7.90 -13.41 -12.18
CA LEU A 34 -6.94 -14.28 -12.85
C LEU A 34 -6.18 -15.18 -11.85
N PHE A 35 -5.73 -14.60 -10.74
CA PHE A 35 -4.91 -15.34 -9.79
C PHE A 35 -5.71 -16.42 -9.05
N GLU A 36 -7.01 -16.19 -8.80
CA GLU A 36 -7.91 -17.22 -8.28
C GLU A 36 -8.06 -18.37 -9.27
N ARG A 37 -8.19 -18.06 -10.56
CA ARG A 37 -8.25 -19.08 -11.63
C ARG A 37 -6.99 -19.94 -11.68
N ILE A 38 -5.82 -19.35 -11.46
CA ILE A 38 -4.53 -20.05 -11.51
C ILE A 38 -4.39 -21.08 -10.38
N VAL A 39 -4.91 -20.76 -9.19
CA VAL A 39 -4.81 -21.64 -8.02
C VAL A 39 -5.86 -22.75 -8.00
N ASP A 40 -6.84 -22.74 -8.91
CA ASP A 40 -7.82 -23.82 -9.07
C ASP A 40 -7.14 -25.16 -9.37
N GLU A 41 -7.65 -26.25 -8.80
CA GLU A 41 -7.06 -27.60 -8.96
C GLU A 41 -7.08 -28.10 -10.42
N ASP A 42 -8.05 -27.65 -11.21
CA ASP A 42 -8.22 -28.04 -12.61
C ASP A 42 -7.39 -27.21 -13.61
N PHE A 43 -6.61 -26.25 -13.12
CA PHE A 43 -5.73 -25.42 -13.94
C PHE A 43 -4.33 -26.01 -14.01
N GLU A 44 -3.70 -26.08 -15.19
CA GLU A 44 -2.26 -26.34 -15.25
C GLU A 44 -1.52 -25.02 -15.41
N HIS A 45 -0.86 -24.56 -14.34
CA HIS A 45 -0.09 -23.32 -14.37
C HIS A 45 1.35 -23.60 -14.77
N THR A 46 1.80 -22.99 -15.86
CA THR A 46 3.14 -23.16 -16.43
C THR A 46 3.74 -21.80 -16.81
N GLU A 47 5.02 -21.78 -17.16
CA GLU A 47 5.65 -20.56 -17.69
C GLU A 47 5.01 -20.12 -19.03
N PRO A 48 4.72 -21.01 -20.00
CA PRO A 48 3.97 -20.67 -21.20
C PRO A 48 2.59 -20.05 -20.95
N THR A 49 1.81 -20.56 -19.98
CA THR A 49 0.53 -19.93 -19.63
C THR A 49 0.75 -18.55 -19.02
N SER A 50 1.81 -18.38 -18.23
CA SER A 50 2.20 -17.07 -17.68
C SER A 50 2.57 -16.07 -18.78
N ILE A 51 3.32 -16.50 -19.80
CA ILE A 51 3.63 -15.68 -20.99
C ILE A 51 2.34 -15.23 -21.68
N GLN A 52 1.36 -16.12 -21.85
CA GLN A 52 0.08 -15.79 -22.48
C GLN A 52 -0.70 -14.71 -21.70
N TYR A 53 -0.70 -14.78 -20.37
CA TYR A 53 -1.33 -13.75 -19.53
C TYR A 53 -0.56 -12.43 -19.56
N MET A 54 0.77 -12.46 -19.43
CA MET A 54 1.60 -11.25 -19.46
C MET A 54 1.51 -10.53 -20.79
N ARG A 55 1.47 -11.25 -21.91
CA ARG A 55 1.27 -10.65 -23.24
C ARG A 55 -0.06 -9.89 -23.31
N GLN A 56 -1.14 -10.48 -22.81
CA GLN A 56 -2.46 -9.84 -22.79
C GLN A 56 -2.54 -8.61 -21.87
N ILE A 57 -1.90 -8.67 -20.71
CA ILE A 57 -1.80 -7.52 -19.79
C ILE A 57 -1.07 -6.37 -20.48
N LEU A 58 0.07 -6.67 -21.10
CA LEU A 58 0.86 -5.68 -21.82
C LEU A 58 0.18 -5.13 -23.06
N GLU A 59 -0.54 -5.96 -23.84
CA GLU A 59 -1.37 -5.49 -24.97
C GLU A 59 -2.39 -4.44 -24.48
N GLY A 60 -3.03 -4.70 -23.34
CA GLY A 60 -3.95 -3.76 -22.71
C GLY A 60 -3.26 -2.45 -22.29
N ILE A 61 -2.15 -2.55 -21.58
CA ILE A 61 -1.43 -1.37 -21.06
C ILE A 61 -0.74 -0.57 -22.17
N GLN A 62 -0.15 -1.22 -23.18
CA GLN A 62 0.40 -0.56 -24.36
C GLN A 62 -0.66 0.29 -25.05
N TYR A 63 -1.87 -0.25 -25.23
CA TYR A 63 -2.97 0.51 -25.82
C TYR A 63 -3.33 1.74 -24.95
N VAL A 64 -3.38 1.59 -23.63
CA VAL A 64 -3.62 2.70 -22.69
C VAL A 64 -2.52 3.77 -22.80
N HIS A 65 -1.26 3.36 -22.84
CA HIS A 65 -0.09 4.25 -22.99
C HIS A 65 -0.11 4.98 -24.33
N HIS A 66 -0.51 4.34 -25.42
CA HIS A 66 -0.69 4.96 -26.74
C HIS A 66 -1.81 6.03 -26.77
N GLN A 67 -2.77 5.98 -25.85
CA GLN A 67 -3.76 7.06 -25.66
C GLN A 67 -3.25 8.18 -24.74
N SER A 68 -1.95 8.17 -24.41
CA SER A 68 -1.31 9.05 -23.43
C SER A 68 -1.94 8.95 -22.04
N ILE A 69 -2.43 7.77 -21.66
CA ILE A 69 -3.02 7.51 -20.35
C ILE A 69 -2.09 6.61 -19.54
N VAL A 70 -1.99 6.86 -18.24
CA VAL A 70 -1.34 6.00 -17.25
C VAL A 70 -2.41 5.36 -16.36
N HIS A 71 -2.25 4.09 -16.00
CA HIS A 71 -3.24 3.32 -15.24
C HIS A 71 -3.17 3.59 -13.73
N LEU A 72 -1.96 3.62 -13.14
CA LEU A 72 -1.64 3.93 -11.74
C LEU A 72 -2.15 2.97 -10.66
N ASP A 73 -3.06 2.05 -10.97
CA ASP A 73 -3.55 1.04 -10.00
C ASP A 73 -3.51 -0.40 -10.56
N LEU A 74 -2.44 -0.78 -11.25
CA LEU A 74 -2.36 -2.13 -11.80
C LEU A 74 -1.96 -3.14 -10.72
N LYS A 75 -2.80 -4.16 -10.50
CA LYS A 75 -2.66 -5.17 -9.46
C LYS A 75 -3.47 -6.42 -9.80
N PRO A 76 -3.18 -7.58 -9.16
CA PRO A 76 -3.87 -8.85 -9.40
C PRO A 76 -5.41 -8.77 -9.42
N GLU A 77 -6.01 -8.04 -8.47
CA GLU A 77 -7.46 -7.89 -8.35
C GLU A 77 -8.12 -7.15 -9.53
N ASN A 78 -7.34 -6.38 -10.28
CA ASN A 78 -7.82 -5.61 -11.43
C ASN A 78 -7.69 -6.40 -12.75
N ILE A 79 -7.28 -7.68 -12.71
CA ILE A 79 -7.11 -8.55 -13.88
C ILE A 79 -8.05 -9.74 -13.76
N VAL A 80 -9.02 -9.83 -14.67
CA VAL A 80 -10.13 -10.79 -14.60
C VAL A 80 -10.20 -11.63 -15.88
N CYS A 81 -10.42 -12.93 -15.72
CA CYS A 81 -10.69 -13.85 -16.83
C CYS A 81 -12.06 -13.56 -17.45
N ILE A 82 -12.18 -13.60 -18.78
CA ILE A 82 -13.46 -13.41 -19.47
C ILE A 82 -14.44 -14.53 -19.10
N SER A 83 -13.96 -15.76 -19.09
CA SER A 83 -14.67 -16.93 -18.59
C SER A 83 -13.71 -17.87 -17.86
N LYS A 84 -14.25 -18.71 -16.97
CA LYS A 84 -13.47 -19.71 -16.21
C LYS A 84 -12.76 -20.74 -17.10
N SER A 85 -13.30 -21.01 -18.30
CA SER A 85 -12.74 -21.98 -19.24
C SER A 85 -11.79 -21.36 -20.27
N SER A 86 -11.59 -20.04 -20.26
CA SER A 86 -10.74 -19.35 -21.23
C SER A 86 -9.47 -18.80 -20.59
N HIS A 87 -8.42 -18.63 -21.40
CA HIS A 87 -7.20 -17.91 -21.01
C HIS A 87 -7.28 -16.42 -21.33
N TRP A 88 -8.44 -15.91 -21.73
CA TRP A 88 -8.59 -14.51 -22.10
C TRP A 88 -8.84 -13.65 -20.86
N ILE A 89 -8.10 -12.55 -20.73
CA ILE A 89 -8.26 -11.61 -19.61
C ILE A 89 -8.71 -10.23 -20.08
N LYS A 90 -9.24 -9.47 -19.12
CA LYS A 90 -9.49 -8.04 -19.21
C LYS A 90 -9.00 -7.34 -17.94
N ILE A 91 -8.51 -6.12 -18.10
CA ILE A 91 -8.24 -5.18 -17.02
C ILE A 91 -9.53 -4.44 -16.71
N ILE A 92 -9.93 -4.39 -15.44
CA ILE A 92 -11.31 -4.04 -15.06
C ILE A 92 -11.49 -2.72 -14.28
N ASP A 93 -10.42 -2.11 -13.77
CA ASP A 93 -10.54 -0.90 -12.95
C ASP A 93 -9.59 0.19 -13.44
N PHE A 94 -10.16 1.33 -13.83
CA PHE A 94 -9.45 2.51 -14.31
C PHE A 94 -9.71 3.73 -13.40
N GLY A 95 -10.14 3.52 -12.15
CA GLY A 95 -10.55 4.58 -11.23
C GLY A 95 -9.45 5.61 -10.92
N LEU A 96 -8.18 5.21 -11.02
CA LEU A 96 -7.02 6.08 -10.84
C LEU A 96 -6.34 6.48 -12.16
N ALA A 97 -6.83 6.00 -13.30
CA ALA A 97 -6.19 6.25 -14.59
C ALA A 97 -6.29 7.73 -14.98
N ARG A 98 -5.21 8.28 -15.54
CA ARG A 98 -5.12 9.70 -15.90
C ARG A 98 -4.46 9.88 -17.25
N LYS A 99 -4.97 10.84 -18.02
CA LYS A 99 -4.28 11.30 -19.22
C LYS A 99 -3.10 12.17 -18.80
N LEU A 100 -1.91 11.86 -19.30
CA LEU A 100 -0.72 12.65 -19.08
C LEU A 100 -0.75 13.86 -20.02
N ASP A 101 -0.49 15.02 -19.44
CA ASP A 101 -0.19 16.25 -20.15
C ASP A 101 1.33 16.47 -20.06
N PRO A 102 2.06 16.56 -21.19
CA PRO A 102 3.51 16.78 -21.19
C PRO A 102 3.96 18.00 -20.36
N ASP A 103 3.10 19.02 -20.25
CA ASP A 103 3.43 20.27 -19.57
C ASP A 103 3.10 20.24 -18.07
N THR A 104 2.30 19.26 -17.62
CA THR A 104 1.82 19.19 -16.23
C THR A 104 2.27 17.89 -15.56
N PRO A 105 3.27 17.93 -14.65
CA PRO A 105 3.69 16.75 -13.92
C PRO A 105 2.57 16.27 -12.99
N VAL A 106 2.27 14.97 -13.03
CA VAL A 106 1.30 14.33 -12.14
C VAL A 106 2.04 13.69 -10.98
N LYS A 107 1.61 13.94 -9.75
CA LYS A 107 2.12 13.31 -8.53
C LYS A 107 0.96 12.72 -7.75
N VAL A 108 1.09 11.47 -7.32
CA VAL A 108 0.04 10.73 -6.60
C VAL A 108 0.68 9.86 -5.52
N ILE A 109 -0.06 9.60 -4.45
CA ILE A 109 0.25 8.57 -3.45
C ILE A 109 -1.01 7.75 -3.25
N HIS A 110 -1.19 6.76 -4.11
CA HIS A 110 -2.33 5.85 -4.08
C HIS A 110 -1.85 4.43 -4.36
N GLY A 111 -2.64 3.44 -3.95
CA GLY A 111 -2.38 2.03 -4.21
C GLY A 111 -2.06 1.22 -2.95
N THR A 112 -1.84 -0.07 -3.17
CA THR A 112 -1.38 -1.00 -2.12
C THR A 112 0.16 -0.99 -2.10
N PRO A 113 0.80 -0.87 -0.92
CA PRO A 113 2.26 -0.67 -0.80
C PRO A 113 3.13 -1.56 -1.67
N GLU A 114 2.76 -2.84 -1.82
CA GLU A 114 3.53 -3.84 -2.57
C GLU A 114 3.56 -3.62 -4.10
N PHE A 115 2.61 -2.85 -4.65
CA PHE A 115 2.52 -2.56 -6.09
C PHE A 115 2.92 -1.13 -6.44
N MET A 116 3.14 -0.28 -5.45
CA MET A 116 3.55 1.10 -5.64
C MET A 116 4.99 1.15 -6.16
N ALA A 117 5.25 1.99 -7.17
CA ALA A 117 6.60 2.20 -7.68
C ALA A 117 7.41 3.14 -6.75
N PRO A 118 8.75 3.07 -6.75
CA PRO A 118 9.60 3.92 -5.90
C PRO A 118 9.31 5.43 -6.04
N GLU A 119 9.06 5.90 -7.27
CA GLU A 119 8.74 7.31 -7.54
C GLU A 119 7.40 7.75 -6.91
N VAL A 120 6.43 6.83 -6.77
CA VAL A 120 5.15 7.10 -6.11
C VAL A 120 5.36 7.31 -4.61
N ILE A 121 6.19 6.47 -4.00
CA ILE A 121 6.56 6.57 -2.57
C ILE A 121 7.36 7.85 -2.31
N ALA A 122 8.27 8.20 -3.22
CA ALA A 122 9.08 9.41 -3.15
C ALA A 122 8.32 10.70 -3.51
N PHE A 123 7.04 10.60 -3.89
CA PHE A 123 6.23 11.73 -4.36
C PHE A 123 6.85 12.49 -5.55
N GLU A 124 7.46 11.72 -6.44
CA GLU A 124 8.03 12.16 -7.71
C GLU A 124 6.98 12.07 -8.84
N PRO A 125 7.21 12.74 -9.99
CA PRO A 125 6.29 12.65 -11.12
C PRO A 125 6.12 11.22 -11.62
N VAL A 126 4.86 10.80 -11.77
CA VAL A 126 4.51 9.48 -12.33
C VAL A 126 4.42 9.53 -13.85
N GLY A 127 4.56 8.38 -14.50
CA GLY A 127 4.44 8.26 -15.95
C GLY A 127 4.17 6.83 -16.39
N PHE A 128 4.30 6.55 -17.69
CA PHE A 128 4.07 5.20 -18.25
C PHE A 128 4.95 4.13 -17.59
N ALA A 129 6.19 4.48 -17.24
CA ALA A 129 7.11 3.60 -16.54
C ALA A 129 6.65 3.20 -15.12
N THR A 130 5.74 3.96 -14.52
CA THR A 130 5.12 3.61 -13.23
C THR A 130 4.24 2.38 -13.36
N ASP A 131 3.45 2.26 -14.44
CA ASP A 131 2.68 1.04 -14.70
C ASP A 131 3.60 -0.15 -15.00
N MET A 132 4.73 0.09 -15.67
CA MET A 132 5.70 -0.96 -16.01
C MET A 132 6.34 -1.60 -14.76
N TRP A 133 6.49 -0.84 -13.67
CA TRP A 133 6.87 -1.40 -12.36
C TRP A 133 5.84 -2.41 -11.86
N SER A 134 4.56 -2.02 -11.85
CA SER A 134 3.47 -2.89 -11.41
C SER A 134 3.37 -4.15 -12.27
N ILE A 135 3.62 -4.05 -13.59
CA ILE A 135 3.73 -5.22 -14.48
C ILE A 135 4.88 -6.15 -14.05
N GLY A 136 6.03 -5.61 -13.66
CA GLY A 136 7.16 -6.38 -13.14
C GLY A 136 6.79 -7.15 -11.87
N VAL A 137 6.12 -6.47 -10.93
CA VAL A 137 5.62 -7.09 -9.68
C VAL A 137 4.62 -8.21 -9.98
N ILE A 138 3.64 -7.95 -10.87
CA ILE A 138 2.64 -8.94 -11.28
C ILE A 138 3.31 -10.15 -11.94
N CYS A 139 4.30 -9.95 -12.81
CA CYS A 139 5.05 -11.02 -13.45
C CYS A 139 5.79 -11.89 -12.42
N TYR A 140 6.45 -11.25 -11.45
CA TYR A 140 7.14 -11.95 -10.37
C TYR A 140 6.18 -12.83 -9.57
N ILE A 141 5.02 -12.29 -9.17
CA ILE A 141 4.00 -13.04 -8.42
C ILE A 141 3.43 -14.16 -9.30
N LEU A 142 3.19 -13.91 -10.58
CA LEU A 142 2.64 -14.90 -11.50
C LEU A 142 3.55 -16.14 -11.63
N LEU A 143 4.87 -15.96 -11.61
CA LEU A 143 5.84 -17.04 -11.76
C LEU A 143 6.20 -17.73 -10.44
N SER A 144 6.21 -17.00 -9.32
CA SER A 144 6.67 -17.53 -8.02
C SER A 144 5.56 -17.82 -7.02
N GLY A 145 4.44 -17.11 -7.15
CA GLY A 145 3.36 -17.08 -6.17
C GLY A 145 3.60 -16.19 -4.95
N ASP A 146 4.75 -15.52 -4.85
CA ASP A 146 5.08 -14.61 -3.75
C ASP A 146 5.33 -13.18 -4.26
N SER A 147 5.19 -12.18 -3.37
CA SER A 147 5.42 -10.78 -3.69
C SER A 147 6.91 -10.41 -3.51
N PRO A 148 7.55 -9.70 -4.47
CA PRO A 148 8.99 -9.43 -4.44
C PRO A 148 9.42 -8.46 -3.34
N PHE A 149 8.51 -7.61 -2.85
CA PHE A 149 8.83 -6.54 -1.89
C PHE A 149 8.10 -6.68 -0.56
N GLN A 150 7.23 -7.67 -0.41
CA GLN A 150 6.39 -7.81 0.78
C GLN A 150 7.25 -8.09 2.02
N GLY A 151 7.17 -7.19 3.01
CA GLY A 151 7.69 -7.39 4.36
C GLY A 151 6.60 -7.79 5.35
N ASP A 152 6.96 -7.87 6.64
CA ASP A 152 6.04 -8.17 7.74
C ASP A 152 5.10 -6.99 8.07
N SER A 153 5.42 -5.79 7.57
CA SER A 153 4.59 -4.59 7.71
C SER A 153 4.54 -3.77 6.41
N ASP A 154 3.54 -2.89 6.30
CA ASP A 154 3.46 -1.92 5.20
C ASP A 154 4.71 -1.04 5.15
N MET A 155 5.25 -0.63 6.31
CA MET A 155 6.47 0.18 6.39
C MET A 155 7.68 -0.57 5.83
N GLU A 156 7.86 -1.83 6.23
CA GLU A 156 8.94 -2.67 5.70
C GLU A 156 8.80 -2.90 4.19
N THR A 157 7.57 -3.13 3.72
CA THR A 157 7.27 -3.26 2.29
C THR A 157 7.68 -2.00 1.53
N LEU A 158 7.33 -0.81 2.03
CA LEU A 158 7.72 0.46 1.43
C LEU A 158 9.24 0.68 1.47
N CYS A 159 9.92 0.26 2.55
CA CYS A 159 11.39 0.27 2.63
C CYS A 159 12.02 -0.61 1.55
N ASN A 160 11.51 -1.84 1.37
CA ASN A 160 11.97 -2.77 0.34
C ASN A 160 11.79 -2.19 -1.06
N VAL A 161 10.62 -1.60 -1.35
CA VAL A 161 10.38 -0.92 -2.64
C VAL A 161 11.36 0.24 -2.83
N THR A 162 11.53 1.10 -1.84
CA THR A 162 12.39 2.30 -1.94
C THR A 162 13.88 1.94 -2.13
N ALA A 163 14.31 0.85 -1.49
CA ALA A 163 15.65 0.29 -1.64
C ALA A 163 15.81 -0.54 -2.92
N VAL A 164 14.70 -0.91 -3.58
CA VAL A 164 14.64 -1.92 -4.65
C VAL A 164 15.30 -3.23 -4.18
N GLN A 165 14.92 -3.64 -2.97
CA GLN A 165 15.40 -4.85 -2.32
C GLN A 165 14.47 -6.00 -2.65
N TRP A 166 14.89 -6.82 -3.62
CA TRP A 166 14.21 -8.04 -4.04
C TRP A 166 15.25 -9.00 -4.65
N GLU A 167 14.95 -10.29 -4.66
CA GLU A 167 15.83 -11.31 -5.26
C GLU A 167 15.01 -12.47 -5.85
N PHE A 168 15.66 -13.30 -6.67
CA PHE A 168 15.07 -14.54 -7.18
C PHE A 168 15.37 -15.67 -6.18
N ASP A 169 14.36 -16.10 -5.42
CA ASP A 169 14.47 -17.20 -4.46
C ASP A 169 14.55 -18.60 -5.13
N GLU A 170 14.55 -19.68 -4.35
CA GLU A 170 14.63 -21.05 -4.89
C GLU A 170 13.50 -21.42 -5.87
N THR A 171 12.35 -20.74 -5.81
CA THR A 171 11.22 -20.95 -6.75
C THR A 171 11.61 -20.63 -8.18
N PHE A 172 12.57 -19.72 -8.35
CA PHE A 172 13.07 -19.30 -9.66
C PHE A 172 14.17 -20.23 -10.20
N SER A 173 14.56 -21.28 -9.47
CA SER A 173 15.60 -22.22 -9.93
C SER A 173 15.28 -22.86 -11.28
N GLU A 174 14.00 -23.09 -11.58
CA GLU A 174 13.52 -23.74 -12.81
C GLU A 174 12.84 -22.79 -13.79
N ILE A 175 12.74 -21.50 -13.44
CA ILE A 175 12.19 -20.45 -14.31
C ILE A 175 13.26 -20.02 -15.32
N SER A 176 12.85 -19.76 -16.57
CA SER A 176 13.80 -19.40 -17.63
C SER A 176 14.58 -18.11 -17.33
N GLN A 177 15.82 -18.05 -17.83
CA GLN A 177 16.66 -16.87 -17.64
C GLN A 177 16.07 -15.63 -18.31
N GLU A 178 15.34 -15.81 -19.41
CA GLU A 178 14.66 -14.73 -20.11
C GLU A 178 13.49 -14.17 -19.30
N ALA A 179 12.79 -14.98 -18.50
CA ALA A 179 11.76 -14.50 -17.58
C ALA A 179 12.38 -13.63 -16.47
N LYS A 180 13.51 -14.10 -15.92
CA LYS A 180 14.27 -13.35 -14.90
C LYS A 180 14.80 -12.04 -15.45
N ASP A 181 15.35 -12.07 -16.66
CA ASP A 181 15.80 -10.87 -17.37
C ASP A 181 14.65 -9.89 -17.60
N PHE A 182 13.49 -10.38 -18.07
CA PHE A 182 12.29 -9.56 -18.27
C PHE A 182 11.85 -8.84 -16.97
N ILE A 183 11.76 -9.57 -15.85
CA ILE A 183 11.42 -8.98 -14.54
C ILE A 183 12.48 -7.94 -14.13
N SER A 184 13.74 -8.27 -14.30
CA SER A 184 14.87 -7.41 -13.89
C SER A 184 14.89 -6.10 -14.66
N GLN A 185 14.52 -6.12 -15.94
CA GLN A 185 14.41 -4.93 -16.78
C GLN A 185 13.17 -4.06 -16.46
N LEU A 186 12.18 -4.58 -15.71
CA LEU A 186 11.01 -3.82 -15.25
C LEU A 186 11.17 -3.30 -13.82
N LEU A 187 11.79 -4.06 -12.92
CA LEU A 187 11.99 -3.72 -11.51
C LEU A 187 13.28 -2.90 -11.29
N GLN A 188 13.37 -1.78 -12.00
CA GLN A 188 14.48 -0.81 -11.91
C GLN A 188 14.10 0.38 -11.04
N LYS A 189 15.07 0.86 -10.23
CA LYS A 189 14.87 2.04 -9.38
C LYS A 189 14.58 3.29 -10.20
N ASP A 190 15.45 3.56 -11.19
CA ASP A 190 15.24 4.65 -12.13
C ASP A 190 14.16 4.26 -13.14
N SER A 191 13.05 5.00 -13.14
CA SER A 191 11.91 4.75 -14.01
C SER A 191 12.28 4.85 -15.50
N ARG A 192 13.31 5.62 -15.86
CA ARG A 192 13.79 5.77 -17.25
C ARG A 192 14.53 4.54 -17.76
N CYS A 193 15.03 3.70 -16.86
CA CYS A 193 15.72 2.46 -17.20
C CYS A 193 14.76 1.28 -17.37
N ARG A 194 13.47 1.45 -17.04
CA ARG A 194 12.46 0.39 -17.20
C ARG A 194 12.12 0.21 -18.67
N LEU A 195 11.90 -1.04 -19.09
CA LEU A 195 11.39 -1.33 -20.43
C LEU A 195 10.04 -0.62 -20.65
N PRO A 196 9.89 0.17 -21.73
CA PRO A 196 8.58 0.68 -22.13
C PRO A 196 7.71 -0.45 -22.69
N SER A 197 6.38 -0.26 -22.71
CA SER A 197 5.39 -1.27 -23.09
C SER A 197 5.67 -1.93 -24.45
N ASP A 198 6.10 -1.15 -25.45
CA ASP A 198 6.42 -1.66 -26.80
C ASP A 198 7.60 -2.62 -26.79
N GLN A 199 8.66 -2.26 -26.06
CA GLN A 199 9.86 -3.08 -25.95
C GLN A 199 9.62 -4.28 -25.05
N ALA A 200 8.81 -4.12 -24.00
CA ALA A 200 8.38 -5.20 -23.14
C ALA A 200 7.62 -6.27 -23.94
N LEU A 201 6.68 -5.89 -24.81
CA LEU A 201 5.98 -6.83 -25.70
C LEU A 201 6.93 -7.54 -26.68
N ALA A 202 7.93 -6.83 -27.20
CA ALA A 202 8.94 -7.40 -28.09
C ALA A 202 10.01 -8.24 -27.36
N HIS A 203 9.99 -8.30 -26.02
CA HIS A 203 11.02 -8.97 -25.24
C HIS A 203 11.10 -10.47 -25.58
N PRO A 204 12.30 -11.07 -25.71
CA PRO A 204 12.47 -12.48 -26.10
C PRO A 204 11.64 -13.47 -25.28
N TRP A 205 11.47 -13.23 -23.99
CA TRP A 205 10.62 -14.05 -23.12
C TRP A 205 9.17 -14.13 -23.63
N LEU A 206 8.58 -13.01 -24.02
CA LEU A 206 7.21 -12.94 -24.54
C LEU A 206 7.09 -13.36 -26.01
N GLN A 207 8.21 -13.54 -26.72
CA GLN A 207 8.24 -14.01 -28.10
C GLN A 207 8.37 -15.54 -28.20
N LYS A 208 8.56 -16.25 -27.09
CA LYS A 208 8.61 -17.72 -27.08
C LYS A 208 7.24 -18.31 -27.50
N THR A 209 7.29 -19.23 -28.47
CA THR A 209 6.15 -20.08 -28.87
C THR A 209 6.25 -21.43 -28.17
N GLU A 210 5.24 -21.77 -27.35
CA GLU A 210 4.81 -23.02 -26.66
C GLU A 210 5.78 -24.20 -26.36
N GLN A 211 7.04 -24.20 -26.76
CA GLN A 211 7.95 -25.36 -26.67
C GLN A 211 8.95 -25.29 -25.52
N SER A 212 8.96 -24.21 -24.72
CA SER A 212 9.93 -24.02 -23.64
C SER A 212 9.20 -24.02 -22.29
N GLY A 213 9.33 -25.11 -21.53
CA GLY A 213 8.88 -25.21 -20.14
C GLY A 213 7.45 -25.71 -19.94
N THR A 214 7.23 -27.02 -20.08
CA THR A 214 5.95 -27.67 -19.75
C THR A 214 5.81 -28.03 -18.27
N LYS A 215 6.74 -27.57 -17.42
CA LYS A 215 6.72 -27.91 -16.00
C LYS A 215 5.63 -27.10 -15.30
N ALA A 216 4.79 -27.80 -14.55
CA ALA A 216 3.81 -27.16 -13.67
C ALA A 216 4.54 -26.37 -12.57
N LEU A 217 4.17 -25.08 -12.46
CA LEU A 217 4.64 -24.19 -11.40
C LEU A 217 3.87 -24.48 -10.11
N SER A 218 4.56 -24.34 -8.98
CA SER A 218 3.92 -24.53 -7.67
C SER A 218 2.87 -23.44 -7.42
N LYS A 219 1.69 -23.87 -6.98
CA LYS A 219 0.58 -22.98 -6.63
C LYS A 219 0.51 -22.64 -5.15
N GLU A 220 1.33 -23.28 -4.31
CA GLU A 220 1.20 -23.19 -2.85
C GLU A 220 1.45 -21.77 -2.34
N LYS A 221 2.55 -21.15 -2.78
CA LYS A 221 2.88 -19.75 -2.47
C LYS A 221 1.77 -18.80 -2.90
N MET A 222 1.26 -19.00 -4.12
CA MET A 222 0.16 -18.19 -4.66
C MET A 222 -1.13 -18.32 -3.87
N ARG A 223 -1.48 -19.53 -3.40
CA ARG A 223 -2.63 -19.73 -2.49
C ARG A 223 -2.45 -19.00 -1.18
N ARG A 224 -1.24 -19.04 -0.60
CA ARG A 224 -0.91 -18.29 0.63
C ARG A 224 -0.97 -16.78 0.40
N PHE A 225 -0.50 -16.30 -0.75
CA PHE A 225 -0.61 -14.90 -1.14
C PHE A 225 -2.07 -14.44 -1.24
N LEU A 226 -2.91 -15.17 -1.98
CA LEU A 226 -4.33 -14.83 -2.16
C LEU A 226 -5.13 -14.91 -0.86
N ALA A 227 -4.87 -15.92 -0.02
CA ALA A 227 -5.48 -16.01 1.29
C ALA A 227 -5.17 -14.76 2.13
N ARG A 228 -3.89 -14.36 2.19
CA ARG A 228 -3.46 -13.15 2.91
C ARG A 228 -4.14 -11.89 2.38
N GLN A 229 -4.22 -11.71 1.06
CA GLN A 229 -4.94 -10.58 0.44
C GLN A 229 -6.42 -10.54 0.85
N LYS A 230 -7.12 -11.68 0.81
CA LYS A 230 -8.52 -11.76 1.26
C LYS A 230 -8.69 -11.42 2.74
N TRP A 231 -7.77 -11.86 3.59
CA TRP A 231 -7.76 -11.52 5.02
C TRP A 231 -7.58 -10.02 5.24
N GLN A 232 -6.63 -9.39 4.54
CA GLN A 232 -6.42 -7.95 4.63
C GLN A 232 -7.65 -7.15 4.16
N LYS A 233 -8.28 -7.54 3.05
CA LYS A 233 -9.52 -6.91 2.55
C LYS A 233 -10.65 -7.04 3.58
N THR A 234 -10.86 -8.25 4.10
CA THR A 234 -11.90 -8.52 5.09
C THR A 234 -11.66 -7.74 6.38
N GLY A 235 -10.41 -7.70 6.86
CA GLY A 235 -10.01 -6.92 8.03
C GLY A 235 -10.29 -5.43 7.85
N LYS A 236 -9.89 -4.84 6.72
CA LYS A 236 -10.17 -3.43 6.38
C LYS A 236 -11.67 -3.14 6.32
N ALA A 237 -12.46 -4.02 5.70
CA ALA A 237 -13.92 -3.88 5.64
C ALA A 237 -14.58 -3.92 7.02
N LEU A 238 -14.17 -4.84 7.89
CA LEU A 238 -14.66 -4.94 9.27
C LEU A 238 -14.31 -3.69 10.08
N LEU A 239 -13.09 -3.17 9.93
CA LEU A 239 -12.68 -1.93 10.58
C LEU A 239 -13.50 -0.73 10.07
N ALA A 240 -13.79 -0.64 8.77
CA ALA A 240 -14.63 0.40 8.20
C ALA A 240 -16.07 0.34 8.73
N LEU A 241 -16.67 -0.86 8.80
CA LEU A 241 -17.99 -1.06 9.43
C LEU A 241 -17.98 -0.66 10.92
N GLY A 242 -16.89 -0.98 11.63
CA GLY A 242 -16.68 -0.53 13.01
C GLY A 242 -16.59 1.00 13.15
N ARG A 243 -15.95 1.69 12.20
CA ARG A 243 -15.88 3.17 12.16
C ARG A 243 -17.25 3.77 11.84
N MET A 244 -17.96 3.23 10.85
CA MET A 244 -19.29 3.71 10.45
C MET A 244 -20.33 3.51 11.55
N SER A 245 -20.33 2.37 12.25
CA SER A 245 -21.23 2.14 13.38
C SER A 245 -20.97 3.09 14.56
N ARG A 246 -19.71 3.46 14.82
CA ARG A 246 -19.34 4.48 15.83
C ARG A 246 -19.79 5.89 15.43
N LEU A 247 -19.67 6.24 14.15
CA LEU A 247 -20.16 7.51 13.62
C LEU A 247 -21.70 7.57 13.66
N SER A 248 -22.38 6.48 13.32
CA SER A 248 -23.84 6.37 13.41
C SER A 248 -24.34 6.51 14.84
N ARG A 249 -23.68 5.88 15.81
CA ARG A 249 -24.00 6.04 17.25
C ARG A 249 -23.81 7.47 17.75
N LYS A 250 -22.86 8.24 17.20
CA LYS A 250 -22.68 9.66 17.53
C LYS A 250 -23.75 10.56 16.90
N LEU A 251 -24.42 10.12 15.84
CA LEU A 251 -25.50 10.85 15.17
C LEU A 251 -26.89 10.57 15.78
N GLU A 252 -27.05 9.47 16.51
CA GLU A 252 -28.31 9.06 17.15
C GLU A 252 -28.54 9.64 18.57
N ASP A 253 -27.60 10.44 19.12
CA ASP A 253 -27.78 11.10 20.43
C ASP A 253 -28.14 12.60 20.30
N PRO A 254 -29.43 12.96 20.17
CA PRO A 254 -29.92 14.25 20.60
C PRO A 254 -30.66 14.12 21.95
N VAL A 255 -30.07 14.71 23.00
CA VAL A 255 -30.70 15.10 24.28
C VAL A 255 -31.04 13.98 25.28
N THR A 256 -30.14 13.75 26.24
CA THR A 256 -30.49 13.79 27.68
C THR A 256 -29.26 14.03 28.55
N SER A 257 -29.30 15.14 29.28
CA SER A 257 -28.34 15.50 30.32
C SER A 257 -28.74 14.94 31.68
N LEU A 258 -27.73 14.58 32.47
CA LEU A 258 -27.69 14.28 33.92
C LEU A 258 -28.25 12.94 34.42
N GLY A 259 -27.34 12.15 35.03
CA GLY A 259 -27.67 11.09 35.99
C GLY A 259 -26.54 10.08 36.14
N ALA A 260 -25.65 10.29 37.10
CA ALA A 260 -24.63 9.33 37.51
C ALA A 260 -25.25 8.01 38.00
N LEU A 261 -24.57 6.87 37.74
CA LEU A 261 -24.13 5.88 38.74
C LEU A 261 -23.46 4.68 38.06
N GLU A 262 -22.47 4.15 38.79
CA GLU A 262 -21.50 3.11 38.45
C GLU A 262 -22.12 1.72 38.22
N GLU A 263 -21.51 0.90 37.35
CA GLU A 263 -20.75 -0.31 37.72
C GLU A 263 -20.54 -1.27 36.52
N GLY A 264 -19.31 -1.76 36.39
CA GLY A 264 -19.02 -3.17 36.09
C GLY A 264 -19.00 -3.63 34.63
N GLY A 265 -17.81 -3.64 33.99
CA GLY A 265 -17.65 -4.27 32.69
C GLY A 265 -16.21 -4.39 32.21
N ASN A 266 -15.53 -5.41 32.72
CA ASN A 266 -14.21 -5.95 32.35
C ASN A 266 -13.76 -5.64 30.90
N GLY A 267 -12.77 -4.74 30.73
CA GLY A 267 -12.12 -4.42 29.46
C GLY A 267 -10.64 -4.18 29.68
N SER A 268 -9.81 -4.95 28.96
CA SER A 268 -8.35 -5.01 29.02
C SER A 268 -7.61 -3.67 29.21
N ALA A 269 -6.82 -3.56 30.27
CA ALA A 269 -5.91 -2.44 30.53
C ALA A 269 -4.80 -2.35 29.45
N HIS A 270 -4.63 -1.14 28.90
CA HIS A 270 -3.65 -0.80 27.86
C HIS A 270 -2.20 -0.91 28.36
N ARG A 271 -1.27 -1.36 27.49
CA ARG A 271 0.17 -1.55 27.80
C ARG A 271 1.02 -0.63 26.93
N PHE A 272 1.93 0.13 27.55
CA PHE A 272 2.98 0.87 26.85
C PHE A 272 4.07 -0.08 26.35
N THR A 273 4.57 0.17 25.14
CA THR A 273 5.91 -0.25 24.70
C THR A 273 6.68 1.03 24.44
N SER A 274 7.63 1.37 25.31
CA SER A 274 8.59 2.46 25.05
C SER A 274 10.00 1.93 25.15
N THR A 275 10.85 2.33 24.22
CA THR A 275 12.30 2.31 24.34
C THR A 275 12.78 3.76 24.28
N PRO A 276 13.35 4.34 25.35
CA PRO A 276 13.99 5.64 25.27
C PRO A 276 15.28 5.50 24.46
N THR A 277 15.38 6.17 23.32
CA THR A 277 16.67 6.33 22.63
C THR A 277 17.38 7.50 23.30
N ALA A 278 18.62 7.33 23.76
CA ALA A 278 19.40 8.38 24.42
C ALA A 278 19.63 9.59 23.50
N TRP A 279 19.59 10.79 24.08
CA TRP A 279 19.59 12.07 23.36
C TRP A 279 21.03 12.58 23.25
N THR A 280 21.42 13.08 22.07
CA THR A 280 22.74 13.70 21.84
C THR A 280 22.56 15.11 21.28
N PHE A 281 23.40 16.05 21.72
CA PHE A 281 23.36 17.44 21.26
C PHE A 281 23.42 17.53 19.72
N GLY A 282 22.50 18.29 19.13
CA GLY A 282 22.41 18.48 17.67
C GLY A 282 21.46 17.54 16.93
N THR A 283 20.72 16.68 17.65
CA THR A 283 19.65 15.85 17.07
C THR A 283 18.26 16.42 17.37
N SER A 284 17.27 16.15 16.51
CA SER A 284 15.85 16.43 16.78
C SER A 284 15.24 15.18 17.42
N PRO A 285 15.09 15.14 18.75
CA PRO A 285 14.63 13.96 19.45
C PRO A 285 13.13 13.75 19.18
N LEU A 286 12.76 12.50 18.90
CA LEU A 286 11.38 12.09 18.65
C LEU A 286 10.85 11.28 19.83
N LEU A 287 9.89 11.84 20.56
CA LEU A 287 9.09 11.09 21.52
C LEU A 287 7.87 10.53 20.80
N SER A 288 7.74 9.21 20.71
CA SER A 288 6.56 8.56 20.15
C SER A 288 5.77 7.88 21.28
N CYS A 289 4.48 8.15 21.37
CA CYS A 289 3.57 7.45 22.25
C CYS A 289 2.39 6.86 21.47
N HIS A 290 1.87 5.73 21.96
CA HIS A 290 0.62 5.14 21.50
C HIS A 290 -0.42 5.34 22.60
N ALA A 291 -1.30 6.31 22.41
CA ALA A 291 -2.46 6.50 23.26
C ALA A 291 -3.63 5.71 22.67
N GLY A 292 -4.17 4.78 23.46
CA GLY A 292 -5.36 4.02 23.07
C GLY A 292 -6.58 4.94 22.87
N PHE A 293 -7.54 4.46 22.09
CA PHE A 293 -8.83 5.10 21.85
C PHE A 293 -9.60 5.37 23.16
N PRO A 294 -10.37 6.47 23.30
CA PRO A 294 -10.55 7.61 22.39
C PRO A 294 -9.47 8.70 22.57
N ASP A 295 -9.43 9.64 21.61
CA ASP A 295 -8.46 10.74 21.46
C ASP A 295 -8.02 11.33 22.82
N ALA A 296 -6.76 11.10 23.17
CA ALA A 296 -6.17 11.62 24.41
C ALA A 296 -5.62 13.02 24.16
N GLU A 297 -5.89 13.95 25.08
CA GLU A 297 -5.13 15.20 25.13
C GLU A 297 -3.71 14.87 25.59
N VAL A 298 -2.71 15.29 24.81
CA VAL A 298 -1.30 15.01 25.11
C VAL A 298 -0.52 16.30 25.43
N PRO A 299 -0.67 16.89 26.64
CA PRO A 299 0.16 18.01 27.03
C PRO A 299 1.62 17.56 27.28
N CYS A 300 2.56 18.29 26.67
CA CYS A 300 3.98 18.19 26.99
C CYS A 300 4.28 19.06 28.22
N LEU A 301 5.02 18.49 29.18
CA LEU A 301 5.44 19.13 30.42
C LEU A 301 6.96 19.21 30.44
N GLN A 302 7.50 20.40 30.75
CA GLN A 302 8.90 20.59 31.10
C GLN A 302 8.96 20.94 32.60
N ASN A 303 9.72 20.18 33.38
CA ASN A 303 9.82 20.36 34.84
C ASN A 303 8.45 20.45 35.55
N CYS A 304 7.49 19.63 35.12
CA CYS A 304 6.13 19.55 35.67
C CYS A 304 5.25 20.81 35.50
N ALA A 305 5.62 21.75 34.61
CA ALA A 305 4.78 22.86 34.20
C ALA A 305 4.29 22.68 32.74
N PRO A 306 3.03 23.05 32.41
CA PRO A 306 2.55 23.03 31.03
C PRO A 306 3.37 23.98 30.17
N HIS A 307 3.92 23.44 29.08
CA HIS A 307 4.70 24.22 28.14
C HIS A 307 3.76 25.23 27.45
N GLN A 308 3.84 26.50 27.85
CA GLN A 308 3.13 27.57 27.17
C GLN A 308 3.66 27.64 25.72
N GLU A 309 2.73 27.62 24.75
CA GLU A 309 2.93 27.45 23.29
C GLU A 309 4.38 27.66 22.81
N CYS A 310 5.14 26.57 22.73
CA CYS A 310 6.51 26.62 22.25
C CYS A 310 6.52 26.49 20.72
N PRO A 311 6.95 27.50 19.95
CA PRO A 311 6.90 27.47 18.48
C PRO A 311 7.88 26.47 17.84
N ARG A 312 8.73 25.81 18.64
CA ARG A 312 9.72 24.81 18.21
C ARG A 312 9.21 23.36 18.34
N LEU A 313 7.98 23.17 18.82
CA LEU A 313 7.37 21.85 19.06
C LEU A 313 6.54 21.44 17.84
N GLN A 314 6.93 20.36 17.16
CA GLN A 314 6.11 19.75 16.12
C GLN A 314 5.37 18.54 16.69
N ARG A 315 4.04 18.58 16.62
CA ARG A 315 3.16 17.47 17.02
C ARG A 315 2.58 16.83 15.78
N ASP A 316 2.81 15.53 15.63
CA ASP A 316 2.16 14.72 14.61
C ASP A 316 1.22 13.72 15.28
N SER A 317 -0.08 13.88 15.03
CA SER A 317 -1.11 12.91 15.36
C SER A 317 -1.38 12.03 14.13
N LYS A 318 -1.14 10.72 14.25
CA LYS A 318 -1.43 9.74 13.18
C LYS A 318 -2.77 9.05 13.44
N GLU A 319 -3.45 8.62 12.36
CA GLU A 319 -4.82 8.03 12.33
C GLU A 319 -5.05 6.74 13.17
N MET A 320 -4.10 6.32 14.01
CA MET A 320 -4.18 5.13 14.86
C MET A 320 -3.90 5.41 16.36
N GLY A 321 -4.06 6.65 16.84
CA GLY A 321 -3.80 6.99 18.25
C GLY A 321 -2.31 7.04 18.61
N SER A 322 -1.43 7.11 17.61
CA SER A 322 -0.02 7.40 17.82
C SER A 322 0.19 8.92 17.79
N CYS A 323 0.74 9.47 18.86
CA CYS A 323 1.14 10.86 18.95
C CYS A 323 2.67 10.91 19.06
N SER A 324 3.30 11.64 18.15
CA SER A 324 4.73 11.87 18.21
C SER A 324 5.03 13.35 18.37
N VAL A 325 5.94 13.67 19.28
CA VAL A 325 6.39 15.03 19.58
C VAL A 325 7.87 15.13 19.26
N ALA A 326 8.20 16.08 18.40
CA ALA A 326 9.58 16.43 18.06
C ALA A 326 9.91 17.85 18.50
N ILE A 327 11.11 18.05 19.07
CA ILE A 327 11.66 19.38 19.36
C ILE A 327 12.67 19.70 18.26
N ALA A 328 12.41 20.76 17.48
CA ALA A 328 13.17 21.03 16.26
C ALA A 328 14.65 21.40 16.51
N THR A 329 14.98 22.00 17.65
CA THR A 329 16.37 22.36 18.02
C THR A 329 16.48 22.57 19.53
N LEU A 330 17.31 21.76 20.21
CA LEU A 330 17.60 21.85 21.64
C LEU A 330 18.54 23.03 21.93
N SER A 331 18.19 23.86 22.91
CA SER A 331 19.06 24.91 23.49
C SER A 331 19.46 24.55 24.93
N VAL A 332 20.41 25.28 25.51
CA VAL A 332 20.84 25.12 26.92
C VAL A 332 19.69 25.36 27.91
N GLU A 333 18.61 26.03 27.48
CA GLU A 333 17.40 26.27 28.27
C GLU A 333 16.43 25.08 28.27
N ASP A 334 16.63 24.11 27.36
CA ASP A 334 15.78 22.93 27.21
C ASP A 334 16.26 21.75 28.10
N VAL A 335 17.36 21.94 28.86
CA VAL A 335 17.91 20.93 29.79
C VAL A 335 16.96 20.70 30.97
N GLY A 336 16.47 19.47 31.15
CA GLY A 336 15.57 19.13 32.24
C GLY A 336 14.79 17.83 32.02
N HIS A 337 13.77 17.62 32.85
CA HIS A 337 12.91 16.43 32.80
C HIS A 337 11.73 16.71 31.85
N HIS A 338 11.66 16.01 30.73
CA HIS A 338 10.60 16.15 29.74
C HIS A 338 9.59 15.02 29.90
N ARG A 339 8.31 15.36 30.03
CA ARG A 339 7.23 14.39 30.23
C ARG A 339 6.09 14.64 29.25
N CYS A 340 5.61 13.60 28.60
CA CYS A 340 4.36 13.57 27.86
C CYS A 340 3.29 12.90 28.72
N ARG A 341 2.19 13.59 28.93
CA ARG A 341 1.02 13.08 29.65
C ARG A 341 -0.10 12.86 28.64
N ALA A 342 -0.82 11.76 28.71
CA ALA A 342 -1.98 11.48 27.86
C ALA A 342 -3.21 11.26 28.76
N THR A 343 -4.27 12.06 28.54
CA THR A 343 -5.51 12.02 29.35
C THR A 343 -6.74 11.79 28.47
N ASN A 344 -7.61 10.85 28.86
CA ASN A 344 -8.94 10.69 28.27
C ASN A 344 -9.99 10.31 29.34
N GLY A 345 -11.25 10.12 28.93
CA GLY A 345 -12.37 9.77 29.82
C GLY A 345 -12.24 8.42 30.54
N HIS A 346 -11.18 7.65 30.30
CA HIS A 346 -10.90 6.36 30.93
C HIS A 346 -9.64 6.35 31.81
N GLY A 347 -8.87 7.45 31.88
CA GLY A 347 -7.71 7.57 32.78
C GLY A 347 -6.61 8.52 32.29
N GLU A 348 -5.54 8.60 33.08
CA GLU A 348 -4.33 9.39 32.80
C GLU A 348 -3.09 8.50 32.81
N VAL A 349 -2.16 8.75 31.88
CA VAL A 349 -0.87 8.07 31.85
C VAL A 349 0.26 9.01 31.44
N GLU A 350 1.46 8.79 31.98
CA GLU A 350 2.62 9.66 31.78
C GLU A 350 3.87 8.88 31.36
N CYS A 351 4.67 9.47 30.46
CA CYS A 351 5.98 8.97 30.06
C CYS A 351 6.98 10.13 30.00
N GLY A 352 8.22 9.93 30.41
CA GLY A 352 9.24 10.97 30.38
C GLY A 352 10.64 10.47 30.11
N ALA A 353 11.52 11.40 29.74
CA ALA A 353 12.95 11.21 29.56
C ALA A 353 13.70 12.30 30.34
N GLU A 354 14.88 11.95 30.86
CA GLU A 354 15.74 12.84 31.64
C GLU A 354 17.04 13.07 30.87
N GLU A 355 17.39 14.34 30.64
CA GLU A 355 18.76 14.69 30.27
C GLU A 355 19.61 14.78 31.55
N GLY A 356 20.56 13.86 31.70
CA GLY A 356 21.67 14.05 32.63
C GLY A 356 22.72 14.98 32.01
N PRO A 357 23.50 15.74 32.81
CA PRO A 357 24.63 16.47 32.28
C PRO A 357 25.56 15.47 31.60
N GLY A 358 25.76 15.63 30.29
CA GLY A 358 26.72 14.85 29.55
C GLY A 358 28.08 14.98 30.21
N THR A 359 28.61 13.86 30.69
CA THR A 359 30.02 13.73 31.00
C THR A 359 30.79 13.79 29.68
N ASP A 360 31.05 15.02 29.22
CA ASP A 360 32.20 15.25 28.36
C ASP A 360 33.46 15.12 29.23
N GLN A 361 34.40 14.33 28.73
CA GLN A 361 35.74 14.22 29.26
C GLN A 361 36.38 15.61 29.35
N LEU A 362 36.59 16.10 30.58
CA LEU A 362 37.88 16.52 31.13
C LEU A 362 37.78 16.73 32.65
#